data_AF-A0ABD0PEX2-F1
#
_entry.id   AF-A0ABD0PEX2-F1
#
_cell.length_a   1.000
_cell.length_b   1.000
_cell.length_c   1.000
_cell.angle_alpha   90.00
_cell.angle_beta   90.00
_cell.angle_gamma   90.00
#
_symmetry.space_group_name_H-M   'P 1'
#
loop_
_entity.id
_entity.type
_entity.pdbx_description
1 polymer ?
#
loop_
_entity_poly.entity_id
_entity_poly.type
_entity_poly.pdbx_seq_one_letter_code
_entity_poly.pdbx_strand_id
1 'polypeptide(L)' 'TATDTLTTSDQLFRLHQGSSVNDYTLHFRTLVAAGGWNEIALLGTYRQGLNPDIRAVMALYDDSIG' A
#
# COMPACT_ATOMS: atom_id res chain seq x y z
N THR A 1 13.73 18.33 20.88
CA THR A 1 12.82 18.01 19.77
C THR A 1 13.34 16.76 19.10
N ALA A 2 12.79 15.58 19.44
CA ALA A 2 13.23 14.33 18.84
C ALA A 2 12.64 14.23 17.43
N THR A 3 13.49 14.09 16.43
CA THR A 3 13.09 13.85 15.05
C THR A 3 12.48 12.45 15.00
N ASP A 4 11.14 12.37 14.99
CA ASP A 4 10.39 11.14 14.82
C ASP A 4 10.72 10.57 13.43
N THR A 5 11.77 9.75 13.38
CA THR A 5 12.25 9.17 12.13
C THR A 5 11.42 7.93 11.89
N LEU A 6 10.26 8.11 11.25
CA LEU A 6 9.36 7.01 10.92
C LEU A 6 10.12 5.94 10.14
N THR A 7 10.03 4.69 10.59
CA THR A 7 10.64 3.57 9.88
C THR A 7 9.97 3.40 8.51
N THR A 8 10.64 2.75 7.56
CA THR A 8 10.03 2.39 6.26
C THR A 8 8.70 1.65 6.45
N SER A 9 8.60 0.82 7.47
CA SER A 9 7.37 0.11 7.83
C SER A 9 6.26 1.06 8.27
N ASP A 10 6.57 2.04 9.12
CA ASP A 10 5.58 3.05 9.55
C ASP A 10 5.11 3.91 8.38
N GLN A 11 6.01 4.25 7.46
CA GLN A 11 5.67 5.01 6.26
C GLN A 11 4.76 4.20 5.32
N LEU A 12 5.03 2.89 5.16
CA LEU A 12 4.18 1.99 4.38
C LEU A 12 2.78 1.86 4.97
N PHE A 13 2.66 1.70 6.28
CA PHE A 13 1.35 1.57 6.95
C PHE A 13 0.51 2.86 6.87
N ARG A 14 1.16 4.02 6.77
CA ARG A 14 0.49 5.32 6.64
C ARG A 14 0.31 5.75 5.19
N LEU A 15 0.85 5.00 4.23
CA LEU A 15 0.75 5.35 2.81
C LEU A 15 -0.66 5.05 2.31
N HIS A 16 -1.38 6.10 1.93
CA HIS A 16 -2.68 6.00 1.30
C HIS A 16 -2.67 6.64 -0.08
N GLN A 17 -3.47 6.09 -0.99
CA GLN A 17 -3.67 6.67 -2.32
C GLN A 17 -4.33 8.04 -2.18
N GLY A 18 -3.56 9.10 -2.39
CA GLY A 18 -4.07 10.48 -2.40
C GLY A 18 -4.57 10.93 -3.77
N SER A 19 -3.76 10.72 -4.81
CA SER A 19 -4.06 11.14 -6.19
C SER A 19 -4.26 9.90 -7.09
N SER A 20 -3.40 9.69 -8.08
CA SER A 20 -3.52 8.54 -8.97
C SER A 20 -3.01 7.25 -8.32
N VAL A 21 -3.52 6.11 -8.81
CA VAL A 21 -2.99 4.79 -8.46
C VAL A 21 -1.52 4.67 -8.87
N ASN A 22 -1.11 5.30 -9.98
CA ASN A 22 0.27 5.27 -10.45
C ASN A 22 1.22 5.97 -9.48
N ASP A 23 0.86 7.15 -8.98
CA ASP A 23 1.67 7.89 -8.01
C ASP A 23 1.79 7.11 -6.70
N TYR A 24 0.67 6.54 -6.24
CA TYR A 24 0.65 5.67 -5.06
C TYR A 24 1.56 4.44 -5.25
N THR A 25 1.44 3.75 -6.39
CA THR A 25 2.26 2.59 -6.74
C THR A 25 3.75 2.94 -6.76
N LEU A 26 4.10 4.07 -7.36
CA LEU A 26 5.49 4.51 -7.44
C LEU A 26 6.06 4.75 -6.03
N HIS A 27 5.33 5.47 -5.19
CA HIS A 27 5.76 5.75 -3.82
C HIS A 27 5.88 4.47 -2.98
N PHE A 28 4.91 3.57 -3.10
CA PHE A 28 4.95 2.26 -2.44
C PHE A 28 6.20 1.47 -2.86
N ARG A 29 6.50 1.42 -4.16
CA ARG A 29 7.68 0.70 -4.69
C ARG A 29 9.00 1.29 -4.19
N THR A 30 9.10 2.60 -4.08
CA THR A 30 10.29 3.26 -3.50
C THR A 30 10.52 2.87 -2.05
N LEU A 31 9.45 2.78 -1.24
CA LEU A 31 9.54 2.40 0.18
C LEU A 31 9.94 0.93 0.35
N VAL A 32 9.33 0.02 -0.41
CA VAL A 32 9.58 -1.43 -0.25
C VAL A 32 10.93 -1.87 -0.83
N ALA A 33 11.51 -1.09 -1.77
CA ALA A 33 12.84 -1.36 -2.32
C ALA A 33 13.94 -1.40 -1.24
N ALA A 34 13.71 -0.77 -0.09
CA ALA A 34 14.65 -0.72 1.02
C ALA A 34 14.51 -1.87 2.04
N GLY A 35 13.58 -2.84 1.86
CA GLY A 35 13.25 -3.82 2.91
C GLY A 35 12.98 -5.25 2.43
N GLY A 36 13.24 -6.22 3.31
CA GLY A 36 13.02 -7.66 3.07
C GLY A 36 11.59 -8.15 3.30
N TRP A 37 10.59 -7.41 2.80
CA TRP A 37 9.19 -7.80 2.94
C TRP A 37 8.86 -9.04 2.10
N ASN A 38 8.01 -9.92 2.62
CA ASN A 38 7.46 -11.02 1.82
C ASN A 38 6.33 -10.50 0.91
N GLU A 39 6.11 -11.17 -0.21
CA GLU A 39 5.15 -10.77 -1.23
C GLU A 39 3.70 -10.70 -0.71
N ILE A 40 3.29 -11.61 0.17
CA ILE A 40 1.94 -11.63 0.74
C ILE A 40 1.69 -10.40 1.61
N ALA A 41 2.66 -10.02 2.44
CA ALA A 41 2.59 -8.81 3.26
C ALA A 41 2.55 -7.55 2.36
N LEU A 42 3.36 -7.51 1.31
CA LEU A 42 3.35 -6.41 0.35
C LEU A 42 1.99 -6.24 -0.34
N LEU A 43 1.40 -7.35 -0.81
CA LEU A 43 0.11 -7.37 -1.46
C LEU A 43 -1.01 -6.86 -0.54
N GLY A 44 -1.00 -7.32 0.72
CA GLY A 44 -1.94 -6.88 1.75
C GLY A 44 -1.83 -5.39 2.04
N THR A 45 -0.61 -4.90 2.33
CA THR A 45 -0.37 -3.49 2.64
C THR A 45 -0.68 -2.58 1.45
N TYR A 46 -0.29 -2.97 0.23
CA TYR A 46 -0.61 -2.23 -0.99
C TYR A 46 -2.12 -2.11 -1.19
N ARG A 47 -2.86 -3.21 -1.07
CA ARG A 47 -4.33 -3.20 -1.20
C ARG A 47 -4.99 -2.35 -0.13
N GLN A 48 -4.51 -2.38 1.11
CA GLN A 48 -5.09 -1.57 2.19
C GLN A 48 -4.93 -0.07 1.97
N GLY A 49 -3.81 0.37 1.40
CA GLY A 49 -3.56 1.79 1.13
C GLY A 49 -4.27 2.34 -0.12
N LEU A 50 -4.83 1.50 -0.98
CA LEU A 50 -5.64 1.95 -2.12
C LEU A 50 -6.92 2.67 -1.67
N ASN A 51 -7.45 3.50 -2.58
CA ASN A 51 -8.74 4.15 -2.40
C ASN A 51 -9.83 3.09 -2.04
N PRO A 52 -10.66 3.34 -1.02
CA PRO A 52 -11.72 2.42 -0.60
C PRO A 52 -12.64 1.96 -1.73
N ASP A 53 -12.95 2.84 -2.69
CA ASP A 53 -13.82 2.51 -3.83
C ASP A 53 -13.15 1.49 -4.76
N ILE A 54 -11.84 1.65 -5.00
CA ILE A 54 -11.05 0.70 -5.80
C ILE A 54 -10.97 -0.65 -5.08
N ARG A 55 -10.75 -0.63 -3.75
CA ARG A 55 -10.73 -1.84 -2.94
C ARG A 55 -12.08 -2.58 -2.98
N ALA A 56 -13.19 -1.84 -2.92
CA ALA A 56 -14.52 -2.42 -3.01
C ALA A 56 -14.74 -3.10 -4.37
N VAL A 57 -14.34 -2.45 -5.47
CA VAL A 57 -14.40 -3.05 -6.81
C VAL A 57 -13.52 -4.31 -6.92
N MET A 58 -12.31 -4.29 -6.36
CA MET A 58 -11.45 -5.46 -6.32
C MET A 58 -12.07 -6.62 -5.55
N ALA A 59 -12.69 -6.35 -4.40
CA ALA A 59 -13.38 -7.37 -3.60
C ALA A 59 -14.58 -7.97 -4.35
N LEU A 60 -15.38 -7.14 -5.02
CA LEU A 60 -16.50 -7.61 -5.85
C LEU A 60 -16.03 -8.47 -7.03
N TYR A 61 -14.90 -8.11 -7.65
CA TYR A 61 -14.32 -8.91 -8.72
C TYR A 61 -13.82 -10.27 -8.21
N ASP A 62 -13.11 -10.29 -7.08
CA ASP A 62 -12.61 -11.52 -6.45
C ASP A 62 -13.74 -12.48 -6.07
N ASP A 63 -14.84 -11.95 -5.51
CA ASP A 63 -16.06 -12.71 -5.19
C ASP A 63 -16.75 -13.29 -6.44
N SER A 64 -16.69 -12.58 -7.57
CA SER A 64 -17.29 -13.01 -8.83
C SER A 64 -16.51 -14.08 -9.60
N ILE A 65 -15.24 -14.32 -9.25
CA ILE A 65 -14.36 -15.35 -9.85
C ILE A 65 -14.38 -16.67 -9.03
N GLY A 66 -15.18 -16.72 -7.96
CA GLY A 66 -15.42 -17.92 -7.14
C GLY A 66 -16.23 -19.02 -7.81
#